data_AF-A0AAD3VRS7-F1
#
_entry.id   AF-A0AAD3VRS7-F1
#
_cell.length_a   1.000
_cell.length_b   1.000
_cell.length_c   1.000
_cell.angle_alpha   90.00
_cell.angle_beta   90.00
_cell.angle_gamma   90.00
#
_symmetry.space_group_name_H-M   'P 1'
#
loop_
_entity.id
_entity.type
_entity.pdbx_description
1 polymer ?
#
loop_
_entity_poly.entity_id
_entity_poly.type
_entity_poly.pdbx_seq_one_letter_code
_entity_poly.pdbx_strand_id
1 'polypeptide(L)'
;MTRRELFTILTALVLSPVLKALEFSVFPAVNRPDFLTVLAVTIGLSCNGWVALPGGFLIGLLEDLTILRAPGARAVSLAVAAATASSLRRFLSPEALPSRVLIALLGNLAGDLTCYGLLRLMDIRIGFQYFGTVLGFSLVWSAAALLPVGFVVKRVVNLIFALFPDDSDQDRRAWA
;
A
#
# COMPACT_ATOMS: atom_id res chain seq x y z
N MET A 1 11.76 5.33 -14.22
CA MET A 1 11.69 5.42 -12.75
C MET A 1 12.32 6.73 -12.34
N THR A 2 11.55 7.62 -11.71
CA THR A 2 12.07 8.91 -11.23
C THR A 2 12.72 8.74 -9.86
N ARG A 3 13.60 9.66 -9.47
CA ARG A 3 14.24 9.67 -8.13
C ARG A 3 13.19 9.71 -7.01
N ARG A 4 12.07 10.39 -7.25
CA ARG A 4 10.91 10.45 -6.35
C ARG A 4 10.25 9.09 -6.15
N GLU A 5 10.04 8.36 -7.24
CA GLU A 5 9.48 7.01 -7.17
C GLU A 5 10.41 6.07 -6.39
N LEU A 6 11.73 6.20 -6.60
CA LEU A 6 12.74 5.46 -5.85
C LEU A 6 12.66 5.76 -4.35
N PHE A 7 12.69 7.03 -3.97
CA PHE A 7 12.63 7.42 -2.55
C PHE A 7 11.30 7.05 -1.89
N THR A 8 10.20 7.07 -2.64
CA THR A 8 8.90 6.60 -2.14
C THR A 8 8.94 5.11 -1.84
N ILE A 9 9.48 4.30 -2.76
CA ILE A 9 9.61 2.85 -2.54
C ILE A 9 10.56 2.57 -1.37
N LEU A 10 11.74 3.21 -1.32
CA LEU A 10 12.69 3.00 -0.21
C LEU A 10 12.08 3.39 1.14
N THR A 11 11.37 4.52 1.19
CA THR A 11 10.64 4.96 2.39
C THR A 11 9.61 3.93 2.80
N ALA A 12 8.83 3.42 1.84
CA ALA A 12 7.83 2.42 2.12
C ALA A 12 8.45 1.09 2.59
N LEU A 13 9.55 0.64 1.99
CA LEU A 13 10.26 -0.56 2.43
C LEU A 13 10.74 -0.43 3.88
N VAL A 14 11.30 0.72 4.25
CA VAL A 14 11.75 1.00 5.63
C VAL A 14 10.58 1.13 6.60
N LEU A 15 9.47 1.75 6.17
CA LEU A 15 8.27 1.89 7.00
C LEU A 15 7.50 0.57 7.17
N SER A 16 7.60 -0.36 6.23
CA SER A 16 6.86 -1.62 6.27
C SER A 16 7.05 -2.43 7.55
N PRO A 17 8.28 -2.71 8.07
CA PRO A 17 8.45 -3.42 9.33
C PRO A 17 7.91 -2.61 10.52
N VAL A 18 8.03 -1.28 10.50
CA VAL A 18 7.54 -0.41 11.60
C VAL A 18 6.02 -0.43 11.67
N LEU A 19 5.35 -0.28 10.53
CA LEU A 19 3.89 -0.34 10.44
C LEU A 19 3.37 -1.72 10.81
N LYS A 20 4.10 -2.79 10.42
CA LYS A 20 3.72 -4.15 10.80
C LYS A 20 3.90 -4.40 12.30
N ALA A 21 4.99 -3.91 12.90
CA ALA A 21 5.17 -3.97 14.34
C ALA A 21 4.06 -3.21 15.09
N LEU A 22 3.65 -2.05 14.57
CA LEU A 22 2.55 -1.26 15.13
C LEU A 22 1.20 -1.99 15.01
N GLU A 23 0.94 -2.62 13.86
CA GLU A 23 -0.24 -3.48 13.66
C GLU A 23 -0.35 -4.58 14.73
N PHE A 24 0.76 -5.24 15.06
CA PHE A 24 0.77 -6.35 16.03
C PHE A 24 0.80 -5.88 17.49
N SER A 25 1.41 -4.74 17.79
CA SER A 25 1.60 -4.25 19.17
C SER A 25 0.43 -3.40 19.67
N VAL A 26 -0.22 -2.63 18.80
CA VAL A 26 -1.26 -1.66 19.21
C VAL A 26 -2.66 -2.21 18.96
N PHE A 27 -2.87 -2.97 17.88
CA PHE A 27 -4.22 -3.34 17.45
C PHE A 27 -4.61 -4.77 17.88
N PRO A 28 -5.88 -4.96 18.29
CA PRO A 28 -6.40 -6.25 18.75
C PRO A 28 -6.28 -7.30 17.65
N ALA A 29 -6.06 -8.58 18.01
CA ALA A 29 -5.86 -9.67 17.05
C ALA A 29 -6.98 -9.85 16.02
N VAL A 30 -8.19 -9.50 16.43
CA VAL A 30 -9.38 -9.53 15.60
C VAL A 30 -9.62 -8.11 15.08
N ASN A 31 -9.79 -7.95 13.77
CA ASN A 31 -10.06 -6.67 13.07
C ASN A 31 -8.87 -5.69 13.02
N ARG A 32 -7.64 -6.20 12.87
CA ARG A 32 -6.45 -5.38 12.69
C ARG A 32 -6.51 -4.56 11.39
N PRO A 33 -6.03 -3.31 11.41
CA PRO A 33 -5.81 -2.55 10.19
C PRO A 33 -4.70 -3.17 9.35
N ASP A 34 -4.92 -3.24 8.04
CA ASP A 34 -3.89 -3.68 7.11
C ASP A 34 -3.06 -2.49 6.60
N PHE A 35 -2.09 -2.08 7.41
CA PHE A 35 -1.24 -0.92 7.06
C PHE A 35 -0.35 -1.15 5.85
N LEU A 36 -0.03 -2.40 5.53
CA LEU A 36 0.82 -2.72 4.38
C LEU A 36 0.06 -2.56 3.07
N THR A 37 -1.23 -2.89 3.05
CA THR A 37 -2.08 -2.58 1.88
C THR A 37 -2.25 -1.07 1.70
N VAL A 38 -2.43 -0.31 2.79
CA VAL A 38 -2.48 1.15 2.73
C VAL A 38 -1.18 1.75 2.19
N LEU A 39 -0.04 1.19 2.60
CA LEU A 39 1.26 1.61 2.12
C LEU A 39 1.45 1.26 0.63
N ALA A 40 1.02 0.07 0.19
CA ALA A 40 1.05 -0.33 -1.22
C ALA A 40 0.16 0.56 -2.10
N VAL A 41 -1.05 0.90 -1.62
CA VAL A 41 -1.94 1.87 -2.27
C VAL A 41 -1.27 3.26 -2.34
N THR A 42 -0.57 3.68 -1.28
CA THR A 42 0.15 4.96 -1.25
C THR A 42 1.28 5.01 -2.29
N ILE A 43 1.99 3.89 -2.49
CA ILE A 43 2.93 3.73 -3.61
C ILE A 43 2.18 3.88 -4.93
N GLY A 44 1.04 3.19 -5.11
CA GLY A 44 0.23 3.31 -6.33
C GLY A 44 -0.22 4.73 -6.63
N LEU A 45 -0.60 5.50 -5.61
CA LEU A 45 -0.94 6.91 -5.75
C LEU A 45 0.25 7.79 -6.16
N SER A 46 1.47 7.43 -5.75
CA SER A 46 2.67 8.25 -5.93
C SER A 46 3.54 7.85 -7.13
N CYS A 47 3.52 6.57 -7.52
CA CYS A 47 4.40 5.98 -8.54
C CYS A 47 3.65 5.50 -9.77
N ASN A 48 4.30 5.50 -10.94
CA ASN A 48 3.74 4.91 -12.16
C ASN A 48 3.51 3.41 -12.03
N GLY A 49 2.54 2.86 -12.76
CA GLY A 49 2.11 1.46 -12.62
C GLY A 49 3.25 0.44 -12.74
N TRP A 50 4.18 0.65 -13.67
CA TRP A 50 5.38 -0.18 -13.85
C TRP A 50 6.32 -0.20 -12.65
N VAL A 51 6.28 0.85 -11.82
CA VAL A 51 7.10 1.01 -10.61
C VAL A 51 6.29 0.67 -9.35
N ALA A 52 4.98 0.96 -9.36
CA ALA A 52 4.07 0.67 -8.26
C ALA A 52 3.88 -0.83 -8.06
N LEU A 53 3.76 -1.61 -9.14
CA LEU A 53 3.60 -3.07 -9.08
C LEU A 53 4.77 -3.74 -8.36
N PRO A 54 6.05 -3.57 -8.78
CA PRO A 54 7.17 -4.17 -8.06
C PRO A 54 7.33 -3.56 -6.65
N GLY A 55 7.00 -2.28 -6.45
CA GLY A 55 7.01 -1.66 -5.12
C GLY A 55 6.05 -2.34 -4.13
N GLY A 56 4.81 -2.57 -4.53
CA GLY A 56 3.83 -3.32 -3.74
C GLY A 56 4.23 -4.79 -3.54
N PHE A 57 4.78 -5.43 -4.58
CA PHE A 57 5.28 -6.79 -4.51
C PHE A 57 6.39 -6.94 -3.45
N LEU A 58 7.38 -6.05 -3.45
CA LEU A 58 8.49 -6.11 -2.51
C LEU A 58 8.05 -5.95 -1.05
N ILE A 59 7.06 -5.08 -0.78
CA ILE A 59 6.48 -4.95 0.55
C ILE A 59 5.81 -6.25 0.98
N GLY A 60 5.01 -6.85 0.10
CA GLY A 60 4.31 -8.09 0.43
C GLY A 60 5.26 -9.28 0.54
N LEU A 61 6.35 -9.30 -0.23
CA LEU A 61 7.42 -10.27 -0.09
C LEU A 61 8.11 -10.16 1.28
N LEU A 62 8.36 -8.93 1.75
CA LEU A 62 8.92 -8.69 3.09
C LEU A 62 7.97 -9.19 4.19
N GLU A 63 6.66 -8.99 4.02
CA GLU A 63 5.66 -9.57 4.91
C GLU A 63 5.66 -11.11 4.88
N ASP A 64 5.68 -11.70 3.69
CA ASP A 64 5.70 -13.15 3.50
C ASP A 64 6.94 -13.79 4.13
N LEU A 65 8.12 -13.16 4.00
CA LEU A 65 9.38 -13.63 4.58
C LEU A 65 9.39 -13.54 6.12
N THR A 66 8.68 -12.58 6.69
CA THR A 66 8.66 -12.37 8.16
C THR A 66 7.59 -13.21 8.85
N ILE A 67 6.44 -13.43 8.20
CA ILE A 67 5.28 -14.11 8.81
C ILE A 67 5.17 -15.57 8.38
N LEU A 68 5.77 -15.96 7.24
CA LEU A 68 5.90 -17.34 6.76
C LEU A 68 4.59 -18.14 6.64
N ARG A 69 3.43 -17.48 6.53
CA ARG A 69 2.12 -18.16 6.51
C ARG A 69 1.73 -18.73 5.15
N ALA A 70 1.87 -17.93 4.08
CA ALA A 70 1.50 -18.32 2.72
C ALA A 70 2.39 -17.57 1.71
N PRO A 71 3.60 -18.10 1.41
CA PRO A 71 4.59 -17.35 0.65
C PRO A 71 4.08 -16.99 -0.74
N GLY A 72 4.17 -15.71 -1.09
CA GLY A 72 3.84 -15.17 -2.41
C GLY A 72 2.39 -14.68 -2.54
N ALA A 73 1.43 -15.22 -1.78
CA ALA A 73 0.03 -14.78 -1.87
C ALA A 73 -0.10 -13.29 -1.52
N ARG A 74 0.66 -12.86 -0.51
CA ARG A 74 0.63 -11.49 -0.05
C ARG A 74 1.42 -10.54 -0.94
N ALA A 75 2.60 -10.98 -1.40
CA ALA A 75 3.37 -10.25 -2.41
C ALA A 75 2.52 -9.91 -3.65
N VAL A 76 1.79 -10.88 -4.19
CA VAL A 76 0.92 -10.66 -5.37
C VAL A 76 -0.28 -9.78 -5.02
N SER A 77 -0.92 -9.98 -3.87
CA SER A 77 -2.04 -9.14 -3.40
C SER A 77 -1.66 -7.65 -3.30
N LEU A 78 -0.52 -7.33 -2.69
CA LEU A 78 -0.05 -5.95 -2.55
C LEU A 78 0.41 -5.35 -3.88
N ALA A 79 0.99 -6.16 -4.77
CA ALA A 79 1.31 -5.73 -6.12
C ALA A 79 0.05 -5.30 -6.90
N VAL A 80 -1.03 -6.08 -6.80
CA VAL A 80 -2.32 -5.77 -7.43
C VAL A 80 -2.96 -4.54 -6.80
N ALA A 81 -2.91 -4.39 -5.48
CA ALA A 81 -3.44 -3.19 -4.81
C ALA A 81 -2.73 -1.91 -5.28
N ALA A 82 -1.39 -1.93 -5.35
CA ALA A 82 -0.58 -0.81 -5.83
C ALA A 82 -0.83 -0.50 -7.32
N ALA A 83 -0.90 -1.53 -8.16
CA ALA A 83 -1.16 -1.37 -9.60
C ALA A 83 -2.58 -0.83 -9.88
N THR A 84 -3.58 -1.32 -9.14
CA THR A 84 -4.97 -0.83 -9.19
C THR A 84 -5.01 0.65 -8.81
N ALA A 85 -4.37 1.03 -7.70
CA ALA A 85 -4.31 2.41 -7.26
C ALA A 85 -3.62 3.33 -8.29
N SER A 86 -2.50 2.88 -8.86
CA SER A 86 -1.80 3.63 -9.93
C SER A 86 -2.60 3.73 -11.23
N SER A 87 -3.51 2.80 -11.51
CA SER A 87 -4.36 2.86 -12.69
C SER A 87 -5.51 3.84 -12.46
N LEU A 88 -6.17 3.73 -11.31
CA LEU A 88 -7.32 4.58 -10.95
C LEU A 88 -6.96 6.06 -10.81
N ARG A 89 -5.75 6.39 -10.33
CA ARG A 89 -5.31 7.80 -10.23
C ARG A 89 -5.24 8.52 -11.59
N ARG A 90 -5.22 7.79 -12.71
CA ARG A 90 -5.26 8.38 -14.07
C ARG A 90 -6.66 8.85 -14.45
N PHE A 91 -7.69 8.27 -13.83
CA PHE A 91 -9.10 8.54 -14.13
C PHE A 91 -9.78 9.37 -13.04
N LEU A 92 -9.25 9.34 -11.82
CA LEU A 92 -9.79 10.03 -10.65
C LEU A 92 -8.79 11.08 -10.17
N SER A 93 -9.27 12.28 -9.84
CA SER A 93 -8.43 13.39 -9.33
C SER A 93 -7.82 13.04 -7.97
N PRO A 94 -6.51 12.73 -7.89
CA PRO A 94 -5.90 12.30 -6.64
C PRO A 94 -5.72 13.46 -5.65
N GLU A 95 -6.11 14.69 -5.99
CA GLU A 95 -6.08 15.83 -5.08
C GLU A 95 -7.32 15.89 -4.18
N ALA A 96 -8.46 15.40 -4.69
CA ALA A 96 -9.70 15.35 -3.94
C ALA A 96 -9.69 14.20 -2.93
N LEU A 97 -10.01 14.52 -1.66
CA LEU A 97 -10.10 13.51 -0.59
C LEU A 97 -11.07 12.37 -0.92
N PRO A 98 -12.29 12.60 -1.46
CA PRO A 98 -13.20 11.51 -1.83
C PRO A 98 -12.61 10.57 -2.88
N SER A 99 -11.91 11.12 -3.88
CA SER A 99 -11.25 10.33 -4.92
C SER A 99 -10.11 9.49 -4.36
N ARG A 100 -9.29 10.04 -3.44
CA ARG A 100 -8.25 9.26 -2.75
C ARG A 100 -8.82 8.09 -1.96
N VAL A 101 -9.88 8.35 -1.20
CA VAL A 101 -10.57 7.32 -0.41
C VAL A 101 -11.12 6.24 -1.34
N LEU A 102 -11.77 6.61 -2.45
CA LEU A 102 -12.28 5.66 -3.43
C LEU A 102 -11.16 4.81 -4.06
N ILE A 103 -10.04 5.42 -4.45
CA ILE A 103 -8.88 4.70 -4.97
C ILE A 103 -8.35 3.70 -3.94
N ALA A 104 -8.26 4.10 -2.67
CA ALA A 104 -7.80 3.22 -1.61
C ALA A 104 -8.75 2.05 -1.35
N LEU A 105 -10.06 2.30 -1.32
CA LEU A 105 -11.07 1.26 -1.17
C LEU A 105 -11.01 0.25 -2.32
N LEU A 106 -10.93 0.72 -3.56
CA LEU A 106 -10.88 -0.16 -4.74
C LEU A 106 -9.55 -0.91 -4.84
N GLY A 107 -8.43 -0.25 -4.53
CA GLY A 107 -7.11 -0.88 -4.47
C GLY A 107 -7.06 -1.98 -3.41
N ASN A 108 -7.59 -1.70 -2.22
CA ASN A 108 -7.66 -2.66 -1.13
C ASN A 108 -8.59 -3.83 -1.46
N LEU A 109 -9.78 -3.56 -2.00
CA LEU A 109 -10.73 -4.58 -2.47
C LEU A 109 -10.08 -5.52 -3.49
N ALA A 110 -9.38 -4.98 -4.48
CA ALA A 110 -8.67 -5.77 -5.48
C ALA A 110 -7.56 -6.62 -4.86
N GLY A 111 -6.79 -6.05 -3.92
CA GLY A 111 -5.78 -6.77 -3.16
C GLY A 111 -6.36 -7.93 -2.35
N ASP A 112 -7.43 -7.69 -1.59
CA ASP A 112 -8.09 -8.69 -0.72
C ASP A 112 -8.72 -9.81 -1.54
N LEU A 113 -9.39 -9.48 -2.65
CA LEU A 113 -9.95 -10.49 -3.58
C LEU A 113 -8.86 -11.34 -4.22
N THR A 114 -7.73 -10.72 -4.59
CA THR A 114 -6.57 -11.43 -5.14
C THR A 114 -5.99 -12.38 -4.09
N CYS A 115 -5.81 -11.92 -2.84
CA CYS A 115 -5.32 -12.75 -1.74
C CYS A 115 -6.25 -13.93 -1.50
N TYR A 116 -7.56 -13.69 -1.38
CA TYR A 116 -8.55 -14.74 -1.17
C TYR A 116 -8.55 -15.77 -2.32
N GLY A 117 -8.47 -15.30 -3.58
CA GLY A 117 -8.37 -16.15 -4.75
C GLY A 117 -7.11 -17.03 -4.75
N LEU A 118 -5.95 -16.45 -4.42
CA LEU A 118 -4.68 -17.19 -4.34
C LEU A 118 -4.69 -18.23 -3.21
N LEU A 119 -5.21 -17.87 -2.04
CA LEU A 119 -5.34 -18.82 -0.92
C LEU A 119 -6.25 -19.99 -1.28
N ARG A 120 -7.35 -19.72 -2.00
CA ARG A 120 -8.22 -20.76 -2.55
C ARG A 120 -7.51 -21.68 -3.55
N LEU A 121 -6.66 -21.13 -4.42
CA LEU A 121 -5.87 -21.91 -5.38
C LEU A 121 -4.81 -22.78 -4.68
N MET A 122 -4.34 -22.38 -3.50
CA MET A 122 -3.44 -23.17 -2.64
C MET A 122 -4.17 -24.18 -1.75
N ASP A 123 -5.47 -24.42 -1.97
CA ASP A 123 -6.36 -25.25 -1.14
C ASP A 123 -6.47 -24.80 0.33
N ILE A 124 -6.13 -23.54 0.63
CA ILE A 124 -6.35 -22.92 1.94
C ILE A 124 -7.79 -22.40 1.99
N ARG A 125 -8.66 -23.14 2.67
CA ARG A 125 -10.10 -22.86 2.70
C ARG A 125 -10.47 -21.89 3.81
N ILE A 126 -10.51 -20.61 3.46
CA ILE A 126 -11.11 -19.57 4.30
C ILE A 126 -12.63 -19.54 4.06
N GLY A 127 -13.41 -19.57 5.14
CA GLY A 127 -14.87 -19.42 5.05
C GLY A 127 -15.26 -18.05 4.52
N PHE A 128 -16.23 -17.99 3.59
CA PHE A 128 -16.64 -16.73 2.97
C PHE A 128 -17.17 -15.70 3.98
N GLN A 129 -17.85 -16.15 5.04
CA GLN A 129 -18.33 -15.28 6.12
C GLN A 129 -17.18 -14.57 6.85
N TYR A 130 -16.10 -15.32 7.12
CA TYR A 130 -14.90 -14.76 7.73
C TYR A 130 -14.23 -13.76 6.78
N PHE A 131 -14.10 -14.11 5.49
CA PHE A 131 -13.56 -13.20 4.47
C PHE A 131 -14.38 -11.91 4.38
N GLY A 132 -15.71 -11.99 4.35
CA GLY A 132 -16.58 -10.80 4.29
C GLY A 132 -16.41 -9.87 5.51
N THR A 133 -16.22 -10.46 6.69
CA THR A 133 -15.93 -9.69 7.91
C THR A 133 -14.59 -8.97 7.81
N VAL A 134 -13.53 -9.69 7.43
CA VAL A 134 -12.19 -9.14 7.23
C VAL A 134 -12.21 -8.03 6.18
N LEU A 135 -12.88 -8.25 5.05
CA LEU A 135 -13.01 -7.28 3.97
C LEU A 135 -13.66 -5.98 4.45
N GLY A 136 -14.76 -6.07 5.22
CA GLY A 136 -15.44 -4.90 5.76
C GLY A 136 -14.53 -4.03 6.63
N PHE A 137 -13.80 -4.65 7.57
CA PHE A 137 -12.84 -3.93 8.42
C PHE A 137 -11.64 -3.40 7.62
N SER A 138 -11.12 -4.19 6.69
CA SER A 138 -10.01 -3.82 5.82
C SER A 138 -10.32 -2.54 5.03
N LEU A 139 -11.55 -2.44 4.49
CA LEU A 139 -12.02 -1.26 3.77
C LEU A 139 -12.12 -0.01 4.67
N VAL A 140 -12.73 -0.14 5.85
CA VAL A 140 -12.87 0.97 6.81
C VAL A 140 -11.49 1.49 7.24
N TRP A 141 -10.58 0.58 7.59
CA TRP A 141 -9.23 0.93 8.00
C TRP A 141 -8.42 1.52 6.84
N SER A 142 -8.62 1.03 5.61
CA SER A 142 -7.96 1.59 4.44
C SER A 142 -8.34 3.05 4.21
N ALA A 143 -9.62 3.39 4.40
CA ALA A 143 -10.05 4.79 4.33
C ALA A 143 -9.48 5.63 5.47
N ALA A 144 -9.50 5.12 6.71
CA ALA A 144 -9.06 5.85 7.89
C ALA A 144 -7.53 6.08 7.93
N ALA A 145 -6.75 5.06 7.57
CA ALA A 145 -5.29 5.07 7.68
C ALA A 145 -4.60 5.70 6.46
N LEU A 146 -5.30 5.89 5.33
CA LEU A 146 -4.73 6.48 4.12
C LEU A 146 -4.11 7.87 4.36
N LEU A 147 -4.82 8.73 5.09
CA LEU A 147 -4.37 10.09 5.37
C LEU A 147 -3.10 10.13 6.24
N PRO A 148 -3.07 9.49 7.44
CA PRO A 148 -1.86 9.54 8.26
C PRO A 148 -0.68 8.83 7.61
N VAL A 149 -0.87 7.66 6.99
CA VAL A 149 0.22 6.93 6.31
C VAL A 149 0.75 7.74 5.13
N GLY A 150 -0.14 8.28 4.29
CA GLY A 150 0.25 9.13 3.16
C GLY A 150 0.99 10.40 3.60
N PHE A 151 0.57 11.01 4.71
CA PHE A 151 1.26 12.17 5.28
C PHE A 151 2.68 11.82 5.75
N VAL A 152 2.85 10.70 6.46
CA VAL A 152 4.18 10.24 6.93
C VAL A 152 5.09 9.96 5.74
N VAL A 153 4.62 9.20 4.74
CA VAL A 153 5.41 8.90 3.53
C VAL A 153 5.82 10.20 2.82
N LYS A 154 4.88 11.13 2.59
CA LYS A 154 5.19 12.42 1.95
C LYS A 154 6.22 13.22 2.76
N ARG A 155 6.09 13.27 4.08
CA ARG A 155 7.03 14.00 4.95
C ARG A 155 8.43 13.41 4.91
N VAL A 156 8.55 12.08 5.00
CA VAL A 156 9.85 11.39 4.95
C VAL A 156 10.51 11.57 3.59
N VAL A 157 9.76 11.40 2.50
CA VAL A 157 10.28 11.61 1.14
C VAL A 157 10.78 13.05 0.97
N ASN A 158 10.01 14.05 1.40
CA ASN A 158 10.43 15.46 1.34
C ASN A 158 11.69 15.75 2.18
N LEU A 159 11.82 15.11 3.35
CA LEU A 159 13.00 15.23 4.20
C LEU A 159 14.23 14.62 3.53
N ILE A 160 14.08 13.45 2.90
CA ILE A 160 15.16 12.81 2.12
C ILE A 160 15.58 13.72 0.96
N PHE A 161 14.63 14.34 0.24
CA PHE A 161 14.93 15.30 -0.81
C PHE A 161 15.67 16.54 -0.30
N ALA A 162 15.34 17.02 0.90
CA ALA A 162 16.04 18.15 1.50
C ALA A 162 17.48 17.79 1.91
N LEU A 163 17.74 16.54 2.29
CA LEU A 163 19.08 16.04 2.64
C LEU A 163 19.94 15.72 1.42
N PHE A 164 19.32 15.32 0.31
CA PHE A 164 20.00 15.03 -0.94
C PHE A 164 19.43 15.86 -2.10
N PRO A 165 19.57 17.19 -2.08
CA PRO A 165 19.06 18.05 -3.15
C PRO A 165 19.70 17.65 -4.48
N ASP A 166 18.89 17.54 -5.54
CA ASP A 166 19.38 17.54 -6.92
C ASP A 166 19.59 19.00 -7.35
N ASP A 167 20.60 19.25 -8.17
CA ASP A 167 20.81 20.54 -8.85
C ASP A 167 19.71 20.88 -9.88
N SER A 168 18.67 20.06 -10.02
CA SER A 168 17.59 20.26 -10.99
C SER A 168 16.30 20.79 -10.35
N ASP A 169 16.09 22.10 -10.49
CA ASP A 169 14.92 22.88 -10.07
C ASP A 169 13.55 22.40 -10.65
N GLN A 170 13.54 21.44 -11.56
CA GLN A 170 12.32 20.96 -12.24
C GLN A 170 11.38 20.17 -11.33
N ASP A 171 11.92 19.50 -10.31
CA ASP A 171 11.13 18.59 -9.48
C ASP A 171 10.27 19.37 -8.45
N ARG A 172 10.74 20.50 -7.93
CA ARG A 172 10.07 21.28 -6.87
C ARG A 172 8.63 21.74 -7.20
N ARG A 173 8.31 21.95 -8.49
CA ARG A 173 7.04 22.58 -8.91
C ARG A 173 5.83 21.64 -8.97
N ALA A 174 6.03 20.32 -8.96
CA ALA A 174 4.93 19.36 -9.15
C ALA A 174 4.10 19.07 -7.87
N TRP A 175 4.46 19.64 -6.71
CA TRP A 175 3.83 19.32 -5.41
C TRP A 175 3.68 20.53 -4.47
N ALA A 176 3.91 21.75 -4.96
CA ALA A 176 3.43 22.98 -4.31
C ALA A 176 1.94 23.14 -4.62
#